data_AF-A0A0Q4BE30-F1
#
_entry.id   AF-A0A0Q4BE30-F1
#
_cell.length_a   1.000
_cell.length_b   1.000
_cell.length_c   1.000
_cell.angle_alpha   90.00
_cell.angle_beta   90.00
_cell.angle_gamma   90.00
#
_symmetry.space_group_name_H-M   'P 1'
#
loop_
_entity.id
_entity.type
_entity.pdbx_description
1 polymer ?
#
loop_
_entity_poly.entity_id
_entity_poly.type
_entity_poly.pdbx_seq_one_letter_code
_entity_poly.pdbx_strand_id
1 'polypeptide(L)'
;MFRCTSCGAEHPSFRYTCPRCGSALLFIGSELSWKPEGAGVWRYRSMLPVDRRVSMYEGGTPLIRRRDVREEVYLKVEGNNPTGSFKDRGTSVVLSDAVGRGFATMAVASTGNMGASVAAYSAYSNLEARVFLPEDVPDEKVAQILAYGARLVRVKGGFRNAARRMREEADGAYLATTGLNPYFIEGLKTVAFELYEQMGVPDAVIVPTGTGGLLTAIHKGFEELRSLGVTTTVPRMV
;
A
#
# COMPACT_ATOMS: atom_id res chain seq x y z
N MET A 1 -4.82 16.87 -3.35
CA MET A 1 -3.50 17.51 -3.56
C MET A 1 -2.40 16.52 -3.20
N PHE A 2 -1.25 16.62 -3.84
CA PHE A 2 -0.08 15.75 -3.63
C PHE A 2 1.14 16.59 -3.28
N ARG A 3 1.97 16.13 -2.34
CA ARG A 3 3.21 16.80 -1.94
C ARG A 3 4.42 15.93 -2.24
N CYS A 4 5.45 16.53 -2.81
CA CYS A 4 6.73 15.86 -3.06
C CYS A 4 7.49 15.58 -1.75
N THR A 5 7.94 14.34 -1.60
CA THR A 5 8.72 13.87 -0.45
C THR A 5 10.13 14.47 -0.36
N SER A 6 10.67 15.00 -1.46
CA SER A 6 12.02 15.56 -1.52
C SER A 6 12.03 17.09 -1.57
N CYS A 7 11.35 17.69 -2.55
CA CYS A 7 11.41 19.14 -2.76
C CYS A 7 10.20 19.92 -2.20
N GLY A 8 9.24 19.24 -1.56
CA GLY A 8 8.07 19.86 -0.96
C GLY A 8 7.03 20.44 -1.93
N ALA A 9 7.29 20.42 -3.25
CA ALA A 9 6.36 20.94 -4.24
C ALA A 9 4.99 20.26 -4.18
N GLU A 10 3.92 21.06 -4.29
CA GLU A 10 2.54 20.60 -4.27
C GLU A 10 1.94 20.55 -5.67
N HIS A 11 1.12 19.53 -5.91
CA HIS A 11 0.51 19.26 -7.21
C HIS A 11 -1.00 18.99 -7.03
N PRO A 12 -1.87 19.63 -7.83
CA PRO A 12 -3.31 19.50 -7.66
C PRO A 12 -3.84 18.16 -8.17
N SER A 13 -3.19 17.56 -9.16
CA SER A 13 -3.64 16.36 -9.86
C SER A 13 -2.72 15.15 -9.61
N PHE A 14 -3.28 13.96 -9.80
CA PHE A 14 -2.54 12.70 -9.67
C PHE A 14 -1.35 12.65 -10.63
N ARG A 15 -0.22 12.21 -10.08
CA ARG A 15 1.05 11.98 -10.77
C ARG A 15 1.77 10.83 -10.06
N TYR A 16 2.52 10.04 -10.83
CA TYR A 16 3.37 8.99 -10.27
C TYR A 16 4.66 9.54 -9.65
N THR A 17 5.21 10.62 -10.21
CA THR A 17 6.45 11.25 -9.73
C THR A 17 6.32 12.76 -9.79
N CYS A 18 7.08 13.45 -8.93
CA CYS A 18 7.18 14.89 -8.94
C CYS A 18 7.80 15.35 -10.28
N PRO A 19 7.14 16.23 -11.06
CA PRO A 19 7.70 16.76 -12.31
C PRO A 19 8.95 17.63 -12.10
N ARG A 20 9.17 18.14 -10.88
CA ARG A 20 10.29 19.03 -10.59
C ARG A 20 11.60 18.31 -10.27
N CYS A 21 11.53 17.12 -9.67
CA CYS A 21 12.72 16.39 -9.19
C CYS A 21 12.65 14.86 -9.34
N GLY A 22 11.57 14.32 -9.91
CA GLY A 22 11.39 12.88 -10.12
C GLY A 22 11.08 12.05 -8.87
N SER A 23 11.04 12.67 -7.68
CA SER A 23 10.79 11.97 -6.40
C SER A 23 9.34 11.53 -6.21
N ALA A 24 9.11 10.66 -5.23
CA ALA A 24 7.78 10.16 -4.87
C ALA A 24 6.87 11.26 -4.31
N LEU A 25 5.57 11.08 -4.52
CA LEU A 25 4.52 11.98 -4.06
C LEU A 25 3.72 11.32 -2.93
N LEU A 26 3.28 12.13 -1.97
CA LEU A 26 2.31 11.74 -0.94
C LEU A 26 0.99 12.45 -1.18
N PHE A 27 -0.12 11.76 -0.95
CA PHE A 27 -1.43 12.40 -0.94
C PHE A 27 -1.63 13.20 0.37
N ILE A 28 -2.11 14.43 0.24
CA ILE A 28 -2.35 15.38 1.35
C ILE A 28 -3.73 16.05 1.25
N GLY A 29 -4.69 15.45 0.54
CA GLY A 29 -6.01 16.07 0.32
C GLY A 29 -6.81 16.35 1.61
N SER A 30 -7.77 17.25 1.49
CA SER A 30 -8.29 18.08 2.60
C SER A 30 -9.71 17.76 3.09
N GLU A 31 -10.28 16.61 2.72
CA GLU A 31 -11.66 16.23 3.10
C GLU A 31 -11.70 14.93 3.91
N LEU A 32 -10.68 14.68 4.71
CA LEU A 32 -10.65 13.52 5.60
C LEU A 32 -11.62 13.75 6.76
N SER A 33 -12.38 12.70 7.11
CA SER A 33 -13.18 12.70 8.34
C SER A 33 -13.10 11.35 9.02
N TRP A 34 -13.04 11.33 10.35
CA TRP A 34 -13.00 10.09 11.11
C TRP A 34 -14.41 9.55 11.31
N LYS A 35 -14.82 8.62 10.44
CA LYS A 35 -16.12 7.92 10.51
C LYS A 35 -15.94 6.43 10.18
N PRO A 36 -15.31 5.65 11.08
CA PRO A 36 -15.07 4.23 10.84
C PRO A 36 -16.40 3.46 10.69
N GLU A 37 -16.65 2.91 9.50
CA GLU A 37 -17.88 2.18 9.19
C GLU A 37 -17.59 1.00 8.25
N GLY A 38 -18.02 -0.20 8.62
CA GLY A 38 -17.74 -1.43 7.88
C GLY A 38 -16.52 -2.18 8.41
N ALA A 39 -15.79 -2.85 7.51
CA ALA A 39 -14.74 -3.81 7.85
C ALA A 39 -13.48 -3.67 6.98
N GLY A 40 -12.36 -4.16 7.52
CA GLY A 40 -11.06 -4.12 6.85
C GLY A 40 -10.56 -2.70 6.57
N VAL A 41 -9.76 -2.53 5.52
CA VAL A 41 -9.29 -1.22 5.04
C VAL A 41 -10.44 -0.26 4.75
N TRP A 42 -11.53 -0.78 4.18
CA TRP A 42 -12.69 0.01 3.77
C TRP A 42 -13.56 0.47 4.93
N ARG A 43 -13.29 0.00 6.15
CA ARG A 43 -13.80 0.61 7.38
C ARG A 43 -13.48 2.10 7.44
N TYR A 44 -12.34 2.49 6.88
CA TYR A 44 -11.82 3.85 6.93
C TYR A 44 -12.06 4.61 5.62
N ARG A 45 -13.14 4.29 4.88
CA ARG A 45 -13.42 4.91 3.57
C ARG A 45 -13.40 6.44 3.61
N SER A 46 -13.89 7.05 4.70
CA SER A 46 -13.87 8.50 4.91
C SER A 46 -12.48 9.12 5.11
N MET A 47 -11.45 8.27 5.22
CA MET A 47 -10.03 8.60 5.33
C MET A 47 -9.25 8.20 4.06
N LEU A 48 -9.90 7.67 3.02
CA LEU A 48 -9.26 7.18 1.80
C LEU A 48 -9.63 8.08 0.60
N PRO A 49 -8.72 8.29 -0.38
CA PRO A 49 -8.97 9.22 -1.48
C PRO A 49 -9.61 8.56 -2.71
N VAL A 50 -10.37 7.48 -2.52
CA VAL A 50 -10.93 6.67 -3.61
C VAL A 50 -12.37 6.28 -3.32
N ASP A 51 -13.23 6.39 -4.35
CA ASP A 51 -14.66 6.13 -4.20
C ASP A 51 -15.04 4.67 -4.45
N ARG A 52 -14.44 4.04 -5.45
CA ARG A 52 -14.70 2.63 -5.80
C ARG A 52 -14.07 1.72 -4.74
N ARG A 53 -14.66 0.54 -4.56
CA ARG A 53 -14.19 -0.49 -3.62
C ARG A 53 -13.91 -1.79 -4.35
N VAL A 54 -12.64 -2.11 -4.51
CA VAL A 54 -12.11 -3.45 -4.75
C VAL A 54 -11.57 -3.95 -3.41
N SER A 55 -12.07 -5.06 -2.91
CA SER A 55 -11.67 -5.58 -1.61
C SER A 55 -11.82 -7.09 -1.54
N MET A 56 -10.84 -7.73 -0.92
CA MET A 56 -10.92 -9.12 -0.47
C MET A 56 -11.02 -9.18 1.07
N TYR A 57 -11.54 -8.10 1.68
CA TYR A 57 -11.66 -7.90 3.13
C TYR A 57 -10.31 -7.89 3.87
N GLU A 58 -9.26 -7.38 3.22
CA GLU A 58 -7.99 -7.09 3.87
C GLU A 58 -8.11 -6.06 5.00
N GLY A 59 -7.22 -6.15 5.99
CA GLY A 59 -7.32 -5.42 7.24
C GLY A 59 -8.09 -6.17 8.33
N GLY A 60 -8.41 -5.49 9.42
CA GLY A 60 -8.99 -6.10 10.62
C GLY A 60 -8.08 -7.16 11.24
N THR A 61 -6.75 -7.02 11.08
CA THR A 61 -5.81 -8.08 11.44
C THR A 61 -5.64 -8.21 12.95
N PRO A 62 -5.33 -9.42 13.47
CA PRO A 62 -5.16 -9.65 14.89
C PRO A 62 -4.08 -8.76 15.52
N LEU A 63 -4.36 -8.28 16.74
CA LEU A 63 -3.38 -7.66 17.63
C LEU A 63 -3.17 -8.59 18.83
N ILE A 64 -2.03 -9.27 18.86
CA ILE A 64 -1.77 -10.35 19.82
C ILE A 64 -0.83 -9.85 20.91
N ARG A 65 -1.27 -9.88 22.17
CA ARG A 65 -0.41 -9.59 23.33
C ARG A 65 0.58 -10.72 23.56
N ARG A 66 1.87 -10.40 23.64
CA ARG A 66 2.89 -11.33 24.13
C ARG A 66 2.71 -11.56 25.63
N ARG A 67 2.63 -12.83 26.02
CA ARG A 67 2.43 -13.23 27.44
C ARG A 67 3.73 -13.62 28.14
N ASP A 68 4.81 -13.75 27.38
CA ASP A 68 6.11 -14.19 27.85
C ASP A 68 7.03 -13.03 28.30
N VAL A 69 6.55 -11.79 28.20
CA VAL A 69 7.22 -10.58 28.66
C VAL A 69 6.32 -9.79 29.61
N ARG A 70 6.92 -9.01 30.53
CA ARG A 70 6.15 -8.21 31.51
C ARG A 70 5.59 -6.94 30.89
N GLU A 71 6.30 -6.40 29.92
CA GLU A 71 5.96 -5.22 29.15
C GLU A 71 4.73 -5.45 28.27
N GLU A 72 4.01 -4.38 27.94
CA GLU A 72 2.84 -4.45 27.07
C GLU A 72 3.25 -4.52 25.59
N VAL A 73 3.79 -5.66 25.18
CA VAL A 73 4.22 -5.90 23.81
C VAL A 73 3.11 -6.59 23.02
N TYR A 74 2.73 -5.98 21.89
CA TYR A 74 1.71 -6.51 20.99
C TYR A 74 2.28 -6.77 19.60
N LEU A 75 1.74 -7.80 18.94
CA LEU A 75 2.08 -8.18 17.57
C LEU A 75 0.88 -7.89 16.67
N LYS A 76 1.04 -6.94 15.74
CA LYS A 76 0.05 -6.68 14.68
C LYS A 76 0.28 -7.64 13.52
N VAL A 77 -0.54 -8.69 13.43
CA VAL A 77 -0.28 -9.85 12.56
C VAL A 77 -0.78 -9.61 11.14
N GLU A 78 -0.02 -8.84 10.37
CA GLU A 78 -0.34 -8.48 8.98
C GLU A 78 -0.22 -9.64 7.97
N GLY A 79 0.30 -10.80 8.42
CA GLY A 79 0.31 -12.03 7.63
C GLY A 79 -1.06 -12.68 7.47
N ASN A 80 -2.08 -12.23 8.22
CA ASN A 80 -3.46 -12.72 8.10
C ASN A 80 -4.28 -12.02 7.01
N ASN A 81 -3.65 -11.17 6.19
CA ASN A 81 -4.29 -10.59 5.00
C ASN A 81 -4.45 -11.64 3.88
N PRO A 82 -5.33 -11.40 2.88
CA PRO A 82 -5.69 -12.39 1.85
C PRO A 82 -4.53 -13.06 1.11
N THR A 83 -3.45 -12.32 0.80
CA THR A 83 -2.25 -12.87 0.13
C THR A 83 -1.11 -13.18 1.09
N GLY A 84 -1.33 -13.03 2.40
CA GLY A 84 -0.33 -13.22 3.43
C GLY A 84 0.54 -11.99 3.71
N SER A 85 0.12 -10.79 3.28
CA SER A 85 0.94 -9.58 3.42
C SER A 85 0.16 -8.29 3.63
N PHE A 86 0.75 -7.36 4.41
CA PHE A 86 0.27 -5.97 4.52
C PHE A 86 0.11 -5.23 3.17
N LYS A 87 0.75 -5.74 2.11
CA LYS A 87 0.66 -5.17 0.75
C LYS A 87 -0.77 -5.11 0.23
N ASP A 88 -1.62 -6.03 0.67
CA ASP A 88 -3.03 -6.10 0.30
C ASP A 88 -3.76 -4.79 0.59
N ARG A 89 -3.43 -4.13 1.69
CA ARG A 89 -4.06 -2.85 2.06
C ARG A 89 -3.82 -1.76 1.02
N GLY A 90 -2.56 -1.62 0.58
CA GLY A 90 -2.19 -0.64 -0.43
C GLY A 90 -2.72 -1.02 -1.82
N THR A 91 -2.64 -2.30 -2.17
CA THR A 91 -3.13 -2.83 -3.45
C THR A 91 -4.63 -2.61 -3.61
N SER A 92 -5.42 -2.85 -2.57
CA SER A 92 -6.87 -2.60 -2.52
C SER A 92 -7.23 -1.17 -2.92
N VAL A 93 -6.58 -0.17 -2.32
CA VAL A 93 -6.80 1.25 -2.64
C VAL A 93 -6.34 1.59 -4.06
N VAL A 94 -5.17 1.09 -4.47
CA VAL A 94 -4.59 1.34 -5.80
C VAL A 94 -5.44 0.75 -6.92
N LEU A 95 -5.95 -0.47 -6.76
CA LEU A 95 -6.85 -1.08 -7.74
C LEU A 95 -8.21 -0.38 -7.79
N SER A 96 -8.73 0.03 -6.64
CA SER A 96 -9.95 0.84 -6.61
C SER A 96 -9.84 2.13 -7.42
N ASP A 97 -8.70 2.83 -7.31
CA ASP A 97 -8.44 4.01 -8.15
C ASP A 97 -8.31 3.63 -9.64
N ALA A 98 -7.59 2.54 -9.95
CA ALA A 98 -7.43 2.06 -11.33
C ALA A 98 -8.78 1.73 -11.99
N VAL A 99 -9.64 0.97 -11.31
CA VAL A 99 -11.00 0.63 -11.76
C VAL A 99 -11.85 1.90 -11.90
N GLY A 100 -11.76 2.81 -10.93
CA GLY A 100 -12.46 4.10 -10.98
C GLY A 100 -12.10 4.94 -12.20
N ARG A 101 -10.88 4.81 -12.70
CA ARG A 101 -10.37 5.49 -13.90
C ARG A 101 -10.54 4.68 -15.20
N GLY A 102 -11.16 3.50 -15.14
CA GLY A 102 -11.42 2.66 -16.30
C GLY A 102 -10.21 1.90 -16.85
N PHE A 103 -9.15 1.70 -16.06
CA PHE A 103 -8.03 0.87 -16.48
C PHE A 103 -8.43 -0.62 -16.48
N ALA A 104 -7.97 -1.35 -17.49
CA ALA A 104 -8.17 -2.80 -17.63
C ALA A 104 -6.92 -3.62 -17.26
N THR A 105 -5.79 -2.95 -17.00
CA THR A 105 -4.49 -3.58 -16.78
C THR A 105 -3.73 -2.92 -15.65
N MET A 106 -3.17 -3.73 -14.75
CA MET A 106 -2.25 -3.34 -13.69
C MET A 106 -0.82 -3.71 -14.07
N ALA A 107 0.14 -2.84 -13.76
CA ALA A 107 1.56 -3.12 -13.95
C ALA A 107 2.36 -2.87 -12.67
N VAL A 108 3.26 -3.81 -12.34
CA VAL A 108 4.10 -3.73 -11.15
C VAL A 108 5.47 -4.34 -11.37
N ALA A 109 6.52 -3.71 -10.85
CA ALA A 109 7.86 -4.30 -10.80
C ALA A 109 8.07 -4.93 -9.43
N SER A 110 8.07 -6.27 -9.34
CA SER A 110 8.22 -7.00 -8.07
C SER A 110 8.55 -8.47 -8.27
N THR A 111 9.26 -9.06 -7.31
CA THR A 111 9.57 -10.50 -7.25
C THR A 111 9.02 -11.14 -5.96
N GLY A 112 8.01 -10.55 -5.32
CA GLY A 112 7.53 -10.98 -4.01
C GLY A 112 6.12 -10.50 -3.69
N ASN A 113 5.83 -10.30 -2.40
CA ASN A 113 4.47 -10.04 -1.87
C ASN A 113 3.68 -8.97 -2.62
N MET A 114 4.35 -7.93 -3.12
CA MET A 114 3.65 -6.90 -3.88
C MET A 114 3.15 -7.40 -5.25
N GLY A 115 3.97 -8.17 -5.97
CA GLY A 115 3.54 -8.81 -7.20
C GLY A 115 2.37 -9.75 -6.94
N ALA A 116 2.46 -10.56 -5.86
CA ALA A 116 1.40 -11.50 -5.49
C ALA A 116 0.08 -10.78 -5.13
N SER A 117 0.18 -9.72 -4.33
CA SER A 117 -0.96 -8.88 -3.96
C SER A 117 -1.63 -8.26 -5.20
N VAL A 118 -0.87 -7.61 -6.08
CA VAL A 118 -1.41 -7.01 -7.31
C VAL A 118 -2.02 -8.08 -8.22
N ALA A 119 -1.39 -9.24 -8.36
CA ALA A 119 -1.91 -10.35 -9.15
C ALA A 119 -3.26 -10.85 -8.60
N ALA A 120 -3.35 -11.12 -7.31
CA ALA A 120 -4.56 -11.61 -6.65
C ALA A 120 -5.74 -10.65 -6.82
N TYR A 121 -5.52 -9.37 -6.52
CA TYR A 121 -6.56 -8.35 -6.59
C TYR A 121 -6.98 -8.04 -8.03
N SER A 122 -6.04 -8.15 -8.99
CA SER A 122 -6.35 -7.99 -10.42
C SER A 122 -7.21 -9.16 -10.91
N ALA A 123 -6.84 -10.39 -10.56
CA ALA A 123 -7.62 -11.58 -10.89
C ALA A 123 -9.04 -11.50 -10.29
N TYR A 124 -9.16 -11.10 -9.02
CA TYR A 124 -10.45 -10.88 -8.35
C TYR A 124 -11.32 -9.83 -9.07
N SER A 125 -10.71 -8.85 -9.74
CA SER A 125 -11.40 -7.73 -10.40
C SER A 125 -11.49 -7.87 -11.91
N ASN A 126 -11.13 -9.02 -12.48
CA ASN A 126 -11.06 -9.27 -13.93
C ASN A 126 -10.15 -8.27 -14.69
N LEU A 127 -9.03 -7.88 -14.07
CA LEU A 127 -7.99 -7.04 -14.67
C LEU A 127 -6.78 -7.89 -15.07
N GLU A 128 -6.12 -7.52 -16.16
CA GLU A 128 -4.82 -8.12 -16.50
C GLU A 128 -3.76 -7.62 -15.50
N ALA A 129 -2.95 -8.51 -14.92
CA ALA A 129 -1.77 -8.14 -14.14
C ALA A 129 -0.49 -8.44 -14.91
N ARG A 130 0.33 -7.42 -15.13
CA ARG A 130 1.69 -7.54 -15.70
C ARG A 130 2.72 -7.33 -14.60
N VAL A 131 3.50 -8.38 -14.31
CA VAL A 131 4.54 -8.34 -13.29
C VAL A 131 5.91 -8.35 -13.96
N PHE A 132 6.67 -7.27 -13.78
CA PHE A 132 8.01 -7.11 -14.33
C PHE A 132 9.05 -7.55 -13.30
N LEU A 133 9.93 -8.48 -13.68
CA LEU A 133 10.96 -9.04 -12.81
C LEU A 133 12.25 -9.36 -13.57
N PRO A 134 13.41 -9.43 -12.87
CA PRO A 134 14.64 -9.99 -13.43
C PRO A 134 14.43 -11.40 -14.01
N GLU A 135 15.05 -11.70 -15.15
CA GLU A 135 14.89 -12.97 -15.86
C GLU A 135 15.41 -14.18 -15.08
N ASP A 136 16.36 -13.97 -14.16
CA ASP A 136 17.02 -14.98 -13.33
C ASP A 136 16.22 -15.38 -12.08
N VAL A 137 15.06 -14.76 -11.84
CA VAL A 137 14.19 -15.10 -10.71
C VAL A 137 13.53 -16.48 -10.94
N PRO A 138 13.77 -17.46 -10.06
CA PRO A 138 13.18 -18.80 -10.20
C PRO A 138 11.65 -18.77 -10.09
N ASP A 139 10.98 -19.68 -10.80
CA ASP A 139 9.51 -19.77 -10.82
C ASP A 139 8.93 -20.08 -9.43
N GLU A 140 9.66 -20.83 -8.59
CA GLU A 140 9.26 -21.16 -7.22
C GLU A 140 9.07 -19.91 -6.37
N LYS A 141 9.88 -18.87 -6.61
CA LYS A 141 9.79 -17.59 -5.90
C LYS A 141 8.58 -16.76 -6.32
N VAL A 142 8.08 -16.99 -7.53
CA VAL A 142 6.93 -16.27 -8.11
C VAL A 142 5.70 -17.17 -8.28
N ALA A 143 5.70 -18.34 -7.66
CA ALA A 143 4.62 -19.32 -7.75
C ALA A 143 3.26 -18.73 -7.37
N GLN A 144 3.18 -17.93 -6.31
CA GLN A 144 1.94 -17.26 -5.91
C GLN A 144 1.44 -16.25 -6.97
N ILE A 145 2.36 -15.54 -7.64
CA ILE A 145 2.04 -14.59 -8.71
C ILE A 145 1.47 -15.34 -9.92
N LEU A 146 2.12 -16.44 -10.30
CA LEU A 146 1.68 -17.31 -11.39
C LEU A 146 0.34 -17.97 -11.09
N ALA A 147 0.11 -18.41 -9.85
CA ALA A 147 -1.14 -19.03 -9.42
C ALA A 147 -2.35 -18.08 -9.56
N TYR A 148 -2.14 -16.78 -9.40
CA TYR A 148 -3.18 -15.76 -9.65
C TYR A 148 -3.30 -15.35 -11.12
N GLY A 149 -2.58 -16.00 -12.04
CA GLY A 149 -2.71 -15.79 -13.49
C GLY A 149 -2.05 -14.52 -14.02
N ALA A 150 -1.13 -13.91 -13.26
CA ALA A 150 -0.42 -12.73 -13.75
C ALA A 150 0.56 -13.08 -14.88
N ARG A 151 0.63 -12.20 -15.88
CA ARG A 151 1.62 -12.26 -16.94
C ARG A 151 2.97 -11.80 -16.42
N LEU A 152 3.94 -12.71 -16.38
CA LEU A 152 5.32 -12.38 -16.07
C LEU A 152 6.01 -11.74 -17.29
N VAL A 153 6.64 -10.59 -17.06
CA VAL A 153 7.55 -9.94 -18.00
C VAL A 153 8.96 -10.07 -17.44
N ARG A 154 9.70 -11.06 -17.94
CA ARG A 154 11.09 -11.33 -17.55
C ARG A 154 12.02 -10.35 -18.27
N VAL A 155 12.84 -9.63 -17.52
CA VAL A 155 13.69 -8.53 -18.00
C VAL A 155 15.15 -8.84 -17.71
N LYS A 156 16.02 -8.65 -18.71
CA LYS A 156 17.47 -8.81 -18.56
C LYS A 156 18.05 -7.86 -17.51
N GLY A 157 18.89 -8.39 -16.64
CA GLY A 157 19.53 -7.67 -15.54
C GLY A 157 18.64 -7.47 -14.31
N GLY A 158 19.05 -6.60 -13.39
CA GLY A 158 18.42 -6.51 -12.06
C GLY A 158 17.11 -5.72 -11.98
N PHE A 159 16.61 -5.56 -10.74
CA PHE A 159 15.33 -4.90 -10.43
C PHE A 159 15.17 -3.50 -11.06
N ARG A 160 16.25 -2.71 -11.14
CA ARG A 160 16.21 -1.38 -11.77
C ARG A 160 15.83 -1.46 -13.25
N ASN A 161 16.31 -2.47 -13.97
CA ASN A 161 15.94 -2.69 -15.37
C ASN A 161 14.48 -3.10 -15.50
N ALA A 162 14.00 -4.01 -14.64
CA ALA A 162 12.59 -4.38 -14.60
C ALA A 162 11.67 -3.19 -14.31
N ALA A 163 12.03 -2.34 -13.35
CA ALA A 163 11.29 -1.13 -13.01
C ALA A 163 11.32 -0.08 -14.14
N ARG A 164 12.46 0.08 -14.84
CA ARG A 164 12.56 0.94 -16.02
C ARG A 164 11.68 0.41 -17.15
N ARG A 165 11.78 -0.89 -17.46
CA ARG A 165 11.01 -1.54 -18.52
C ARG A 165 9.50 -1.43 -18.26
N MET A 166 9.07 -1.62 -17.02
CA MET A 166 7.69 -1.37 -16.62
C MET A 166 7.24 0.06 -16.98
N ARG A 167 8.05 1.10 -16.73
CA ARG A 167 7.68 2.48 -17.05
C ARG A 167 7.63 2.75 -18.56
N GLU A 168 8.47 2.08 -19.34
CA GLU A 168 8.52 2.21 -20.80
C GLU A 168 7.38 1.46 -21.50
N GLU A 169 6.96 0.31 -20.95
CA GLU A 169 6.03 -0.62 -21.62
C GLU A 169 4.65 -0.72 -20.96
N ALA A 170 4.40 -0.02 -19.87
CA ALA A 170 3.09 0.04 -19.22
C ALA A 170 2.10 0.94 -19.98
N ASP A 171 2.21 1.09 -21.30
CA ASP A 171 1.26 1.87 -22.07
C ASP A 171 -0.15 1.29 -21.87
N GLY A 172 -1.10 2.15 -21.52
CA GLY A 172 -2.46 1.79 -21.10
C GLY A 172 -2.59 1.04 -19.76
N ALA A 173 -1.52 0.76 -19.03
CA ALA A 173 -1.55 0.06 -17.74
C ALA A 173 -1.40 1.02 -16.55
N TYR A 174 -2.06 0.69 -15.44
CA TYR A 174 -2.00 1.45 -14.20
C TYR A 174 -0.85 0.96 -13.32
N LEU A 175 0.06 1.86 -12.94
CA LEU A 175 1.28 1.49 -12.20
C LEU A 175 0.99 1.36 -10.71
N ALA A 176 1.19 0.16 -10.17
CA ALA A 176 0.84 -0.15 -8.79
C ALA A 176 2.00 0.00 -7.79
N THR A 177 3.26 0.02 -8.26
CA THR A 177 4.49 -0.08 -7.42
C THR A 177 4.47 0.85 -6.19
N THR A 178 4.73 0.32 -4.97
CA THR A 178 4.58 1.04 -3.67
C THR A 178 5.35 2.37 -3.62
N GLY A 179 6.55 2.42 -4.20
CA GLY A 179 7.38 3.64 -4.22
C GLY A 179 7.05 4.62 -5.34
N LEU A 180 6.01 4.34 -6.13
CA LEU A 180 5.62 5.11 -7.31
C LEU A 180 4.16 5.58 -7.22
N ASN A 181 3.25 4.73 -6.79
CA ASN A 181 1.85 5.11 -6.69
C ASN A 181 1.55 5.79 -5.34
N PRO A 182 1.19 7.09 -5.31
CA PRO A 182 0.95 7.81 -4.05
C PRO A 182 -0.20 7.22 -3.23
N TYR A 183 -1.18 6.55 -3.85
CA TYR A 183 -2.30 5.96 -3.14
C TYR A 183 -1.98 4.67 -2.41
N PHE A 184 -0.83 4.04 -2.69
CA PHE A 184 -0.43 2.82 -1.99
C PHE A 184 -0.26 3.09 -0.48
N ILE A 185 0.31 4.25 -0.13
CA ILE A 185 0.48 4.68 1.27
C ILE A 185 -0.86 4.88 1.98
N GLU A 186 -1.90 5.30 1.26
CA GLU A 186 -3.23 5.55 1.81
C GLU A 186 -3.94 4.27 2.24
N GLY A 187 -3.66 3.14 1.58
CA GLY A 187 -4.10 1.84 2.08
C GLY A 187 -3.30 1.41 3.32
N LEU A 188 -1.97 1.57 3.28
CA LEU A 188 -1.11 1.14 4.38
C LEU A 188 -1.35 1.90 5.69
N LYS A 189 -1.71 3.18 5.64
CA LYS A 189 -1.93 4.00 6.85
C LYS A 189 -3.07 3.47 7.73
N THR A 190 -3.98 2.67 7.16
CA THR A 190 -5.08 2.03 7.91
C THR A 190 -4.60 1.10 9.01
N VAL A 191 -3.34 0.63 8.99
CA VAL A 191 -2.74 -0.07 10.13
C VAL A 191 -2.76 0.81 11.38
N ALA A 192 -2.46 2.11 11.26
CA ALA A 192 -2.50 3.04 12.40
C ALA A 192 -3.93 3.21 12.94
N PHE A 193 -4.92 3.26 12.05
CA PHE A 193 -6.32 3.38 12.42
C PHE A 193 -6.80 2.14 13.19
N GLU A 194 -6.41 0.95 12.74
CA GLU A 194 -6.71 -0.29 13.45
C GLU A 194 -6.01 -0.37 14.80
N LEU A 195 -4.73 0.01 14.88
CA LEU A 195 -4.01 0.07 16.15
C LEU A 195 -4.73 1.01 17.14
N TYR A 196 -5.12 2.19 16.67
CA TYR A 196 -5.88 3.14 17.48
C TYR A 196 -7.21 2.57 17.99
N GLU A 197 -8.02 1.95 17.11
CA GLU A 197 -9.28 1.32 17.54
C GLU A 197 -9.07 0.12 18.47
N GLN A 198 -7.97 -0.63 18.33
CA GLN A 198 -7.70 -1.85 19.09
C GLN A 198 -7.05 -1.60 20.44
N MET A 199 -6.22 -0.56 20.59
CA MET A 199 -5.44 -0.32 21.81
C MET A 199 -5.19 1.17 22.15
N GLY A 200 -5.75 2.11 21.38
CA GLY A 200 -5.40 3.53 21.50
C GLY A 200 -4.04 3.85 20.88
N VAL A 201 -3.42 4.95 21.33
CA VAL A 201 -2.09 5.37 20.84
C VAL A 201 -1.01 4.65 21.66
N PRO A 202 -0.21 3.74 21.08
CA PRO A 202 0.88 3.10 21.80
C PRO A 202 2.06 4.06 22.02
N ASP A 203 2.95 3.75 22.97
CA ASP A 203 4.17 4.55 23.19
C ASP A 203 5.12 4.50 21.98
N ALA A 204 5.23 3.33 21.37
CA ALA A 204 6.07 3.10 20.20
C ALA A 204 5.47 2.08 19.24
N VAL A 205 5.77 2.26 17.95
CA VAL A 205 5.46 1.28 16.90
C VAL A 205 6.75 0.91 16.19
N ILE A 206 7.13 -0.37 16.29
CA ILE A 206 8.34 -0.93 15.67
C ILE A 206 7.94 -1.54 14.32
N VAL A 207 8.56 -1.07 13.23
CA VAL A 207 8.21 -1.49 11.87
C VAL A 207 9.46 -1.99 11.14
N PRO A 208 9.52 -3.27 10.72
CA PRO A 208 10.58 -3.74 9.85
C PRO A 208 10.63 -2.93 8.54
N THR A 209 11.77 -2.29 8.26
CA THR A 209 11.90 -1.38 7.13
C THR A 209 12.71 -1.99 5.98
N GLY A 210 12.04 -2.17 4.84
CA GLY A 210 12.71 -2.38 3.53
C GLY A 210 12.83 -1.04 2.80
N THR A 211 11.74 -0.60 2.16
CA THR A 211 11.67 0.70 1.46
C THR A 211 11.18 1.85 2.35
N GLY A 212 10.93 1.60 3.64
CA GLY A 212 10.36 2.58 4.58
C GLY A 212 8.86 2.89 4.44
N GLY A 213 8.21 2.45 3.35
CA GLY A 213 6.82 2.85 3.03
C GLY A 213 5.77 2.50 4.09
N LEU A 214 5.89 1.35 4.77
CA LEU A 214 4.95 0.97 5.84
C LEU A 214 5.10 1.87 7.08
N LEU A 215 6.34 2.16 7.48
CA LEU A 215 6.64 3.07 8.60
C LEU A 215 6.08 4.47 8.31
N THR A 216 6.36 5.01 7.11
CA THR A 216 5.82 6.30 6.66
C THR A 216 4.30 6.33 6.70
N ALA A 217 3.65 5.25 6.25
CA ALA A 217 2.19 5.18 6.21
C ALA A 217 1.57 5.12 7.60
N ILE A 218 2.12 4.31 8.52
CA ILE A 218 1.62 4.23 9.90
C ILE A 218 1.77 5.58 10.59
N HIS A 219 2.93 6.22 10.46
CA HIS A 219 3.15 7.57 11.01
C HIS A 219 2.14 8.57 10.46
N LYS A 220 1.94 8.58 9.13
CA LYS A 220 0.94 9.43 8.47
C LYS A 220 -0.49 9.18 9.00
N GLY A 221 -0.86 7.92 9.25
CA GLY A 221 -2.18 7.59 9.78
C GLY A 221 -2.39 8.20 11.18
N PHE A 222 -1.43 8.05 12.10
CA PHE A 222 -1.52 8.69 13.41
C PHE A 222 -1.50 10.23 13.34
N GLU A 223 -0.70 10.79 12.44
CA GLU A 223 -0.66 12.25 12.19
C GLU A 223 -2.02 12.78 11.70
N GLU A 224 -2.70 12.05 10.81
CA GLU A 224 -4.03 12.42 10.35
C GLU A 224 -5.06 12.33 11.49
N LEU A 225 -5.03 11.27 12.30
CA LEU A 225 -5.88 11.16 13.50
C LEU A 225 -5.67 12.35 14.44
N ARG A 226 -4.41 12.75 14.66
CA ARG A 226 -4.08 13.93 15.47
C ARG A 226 -4.61 15.22 14.84
N SER A 227 -4.43 15.40 13.54
CA SER A 227 -4.92 16.58 12.82
C SER A 227 -6.44 16.75 12.86
N LEU A 228 -7.17 15.64 12.98
CA LEU A 228 -8.63 15.60 13.14
C LEU A 228 -9.10 15.71 14.60
N GLY A 229 -8.17 15.82 15.57
CA GLY A 229 -8.48 15.87 16.99
C GLY A 229 -8.98 14.53 17.57
N VAL A 230 -8.84 13.43 16.84
CA VAL A 230 -9.20 12.08 17.32
C VAL A 230 -8.23 11.61 18.39
N THR A 231 -6.97 12.03 18.28
CA THR A 231 -5.91 11.78 19.27
C THR A 231 -5.14 13.06 19.54
N THR A 232 -4.46 13.15 20.69
CA THR A 232 -3.61 14.30 21.03
C THR A 232 -2.12 13.99 20.84
N THR A 233 -1.75 12.72 20.70
CA THR A 233 -0.37 12.24 20.60
C THR A 233 -0.19 11.32 19.40
N VAL A 234 1.06 11.16 18.96
CA VAL A 234 1.48 10.18 17.95
C VAL A 234 2.54 9.28 18.56
N PRO A 235 2.58 7.98 18.20
CA PRO A 235 3.57 7.06 18.75
C PRO A 235 4.97 7.39 18.25
N ARG A 236 5.98 7.01 19.02
CA ARG A 236 7.36 6.99 18.50
C ARG A 236 7.50 5.89 17.45
N MET A 237 7.91 6.23 16.24
CA MET A 237 8.21 5.25 15.19
C MET A 237 9.63 4.72 15.35
N VAL A 238 9.79 3.41 15.26
CA VAL A 238 11.07 2.69 15.35
C VAL A 238 11.26 1.78 14.16
#